data_AF-A0A6L3T8D1-F1
#
_entry.id   AF-A0A6L3T8D1-F1
#
_cell.length_a   1.000
_cell.length_b   1.000
_cell.length_c   1.000
_cell.angle_alpha   90.00
_cell.angle_beta   90.00
_cell.angle_gamma   90.00
#
_symmetry.space_group_name_H-M   'P 1'
#
loop_
_entity.id
_entity.type
_entity.pdbx_description
1 polymer ?
#
loop_
_entity_poly.entity_id
_entity_poly.type
_entity_poly.pdbx_seq_one_letter_code
_entity_poly.pdbx_strand_id
1 'polypeptide(L)'
;MTVPAILAPVFVQVFLTFGLLIVLGRRRFAEIGAGRVRIGQIALGERNWPPKVQAAANAFSNQFEIPILFFALVPLALVTRKADLLFVVLAWIFVASRAAHATVYVTSNHVPTRFRLYMAGVAVLGIMWLIFAIRILLTPLAV
;
A
#
# COMPACT_ATOMS: atom_id res chain seq x y z
N MET A 1 12.83 18.00 -9.28
CA MET A 1 11.35 17.82 -9.32
C MET A 1 10.72 18.68 -8.25
N THR A 2 9.47 19.10 -8.43
CA THR A 2 8.76 19.88 -7.40
C THR A 2 8.33 18.97 -6.25
N VAL A 3 8.31 19.49 -5.02
CA VAL A 3 7.86 18.73 -3.83
C VAL A 3 6.43 18.18 -4.00
N PRO A 4 5.45 18.94 -4.54
CA PRO A 4 4.11 18.40 -4.78
C PRO A 4 4.09 17.19 -5.73
N ALA A 5 4.92 17.19 -6.78
CA ALA A 5 4.98 16.07 -7.73
C ALA A 5 5.51 14.78 -7.07
N ILE A 6 6.47 14.92 -6.14
CA ILE A 6 7.05 13.79 -5.38
C ILE A 6 6.04 13.25 -4.35
N LEU A 7 5.29 14.14 -3.70
CA LEU A 7 4.35 13.76 -2.63
C LEU A 7 2.97 13.32 -3.15
N ALA A 8 2.58 13.66 -4.38
CA ALA A 8 1.28 13.26 -4.92
C ALA A 8 1.02 11.74 -4.88
N PRO A 9 1.96 10.86 -5.29
CA PRO A 9 1.80 9.40 -5.12
C PRO A 9 1.63 9.00 -3.65
N VAL A 10 2.33 9.65 -2.72
CA VAL A 10 2.24 9.38 -1.28
C VAL A 10 0.81 9.61 -0.79
N PHE A 11 0.18 10.72 -1.18
CA PHE A 11 -1.21 10.99 -0.82
C PHE A 11 -2.17 9.93 -1.38
N VAL A 12 -1.95 9.45 -2.61
CA VAL A 12 -2.76 8.37 -3.17
C VAL A 12 -2.64 7.09 -2.35
N GLN A 13 -1.42 6.71 -1.94
CA GLN A 13 -1.22 5.54 -1.09
C GLN A 13 -1.86 5.70 0.30
N VAL A 14 -1.81 6.90 0.87
CA VAL A 14 -2.48 7.25 2.14
C VAL A 14 -4.01 7.15 1.99
N PHE A 15 -4.59 7.74 0.95
CA PHE A 15 -6.02 7.68 0.69
C PHE A 15 -6.50 6.26 0.38
N LEU A 16 -5.71 5.44 -0.30
CA LEU A 16 -6.01 4.02 -0.47
C LEU A 16 -6.11 3.31 0.89
N THR A 17 -5.20 3.61 1.81
CA THR A 17 -5.19 3.02 3.16
C THR A 17 -6.43 3.43 3.95
N PHE A 18 -6.79 4.71 3.94
CA PHE A 18 -8.03 5.20 4.56
C PHE A 18 -9.28 4.61 3.89
N GLY A 19 -9.32 4.53 2.57
CA GLY A 19 -10.42 3.94 1.82
C GLY A 19 -10.65 2.48 2.22
N LEU A 20 -9.59 1.68 2.34
CA LEU A 20 -9.67 0.29 2.82
C LEU A 20 -10.12 0.19 4.28
N LEU A 21 -9.69 1.12 5.14
CA LEU A 21 -10.16 1.19 6.53
C LEU A 21 -11.68 1.43 6.59
N ILE A 22 -12.19 2.36 5.78
CA ILE A 22 -13.62 2.64 5.68
C ILE A 22 -14.38 1.41 5.16
N VAL A 23 -13.87 0.76 4.10
CA VAL A 23 -14.49 -0.47 3.55
C VAL A 23 -14.53 -1.58 4.61
N LEU A 24 -13.43 -1.78 5.33
CA LEU A 24 -13.36 -2.76 6.41
C LEU A 24 -14.36 -2.44 7.52
N GLY A 25 -14.38 -1.20 8.01
CA GLY A 25 -15.31 -0.74 9.04
C GLY A 25 -16.76 -0.98 8.64
N ARG A 26 -17.16 -0.53 7.44
CA ARG A 26 -18.52 -0.73 6.91
C ARG A 26 -18.92 -2.20 6.86
N ARG A 27 -18.03 -3.08 6.37
CA ARG A 27 -18.31 -4.52 6.29
C ARG A 27 -18.43 -5.14 7.69
N ARG A 28 -17.57 -4.77 8.63
CA ARG A 28 -17.65 -5.26 10.03
C ARG A 28 -18.94 -4.83 10.71
N PHE A 29 -19.30 -3.55 10.62
CA PHE A 29 -20.54 -3.03 11.21
C PHE A 29 -21.79 -3.68 10.62
N ALA A 30 -21.81 -3.94 9.31
CA ALA A 30 -22.92 -4.63 8.66
C ALA A 30 -23.13 -6.07 9.17
N GLU A 31 -22.04 -6.83 9.39
CA GLU A 31 -22.13 -8.21 9.90
C GLU A 31 -22.53 -8.27 11.39
N ILE A 32 -22.05 -7.33 12.20
CA ILE A 32 -22.46 -7.19 13.61
C ILE A 32 -23.93 -6.78 13.69
N GLY A 33 -24.33 -5.74 12.94
CA GLY A 33 -25.71 -5.24 12.93
C GLY A 33 -26.71 -6.27 12.41
N ALA A 34 -26.29 -7.17 11.53
CA ALA A 34 -27.10 -8.29 11.06
C ALA A 34 -27.11 -9.51 12.01
N GLY A 35 -26.43 -9.44 13.17
CA GLY A 35 -26.36 -10.52 14.15
C GLY A 35 -25.54 -11.75 13.72
N ARG A 36 -24.84 -11.69 12.58
CA ARG A 36 -24.04 -12.82 12.06
C ARG A 36 -22.71 -12.98 12.76
N VAL A 37 -22.21 -11.92 13.41
CA VAL A 37 -21.00 -11.92 14.22
C VAL A 37 -21.30 -11.26 15.57
N ARG A 38 -21.00 -11.95 16.67
CA ARG A 38 -21.14 -11.39 18.02
C ARG A 38 -19.82 -10.76 18.46
N ILE A 39 -19.88 -9.58 19.08
CA ILE A 39 -18.69 -8.83 19.53
C ILE A 39 -17.79 -9.68 20.46
N GLY A 40 -18.39 -10.48 21.36
CA GLY A 40 -17.63 -11.36 22.24
C GLY A 40 -16.78 -12.42 21.51
N GLN A 41 -17.10 -12.75 20.24
CA GLN A 41 -16.35 -13.73 19.44
C GLN A 41 -15.14 -13.13 18.70
N ILE A 42 -14.98 -11.80 18.77
CA ILE A 42 -13.95 -11.03 18.04
C ILE A 42 -13.20 -10.05 18.97
N ALA A 43 -13.52 -10.05 20.27
CA ALA A 43 -13.08 -9.03 21.21
C ALA A 43 -11.56 -9.04 21.44
N LEU A 44 -10.90 -10.18 21.24
CA LEU A 44 -9.46 -10.34 21.42
C LEU A 44 -8.70 -10.41 20.09
N GLY A 45 -9.36 -10.09 18.98
CA GLY A 45 -8.74 -10.10 17.64
C GLY A 45 -8.90 -11.41 16.88
N GLU A 46 -9.84 -12.26 17.30
CA GLU A 46 -10.17 -13.49 16.58
C GLU A 46 -10.61 -13.20 15.14
N ARG A 47 -10.24 -14.10 14.22
CA ARG A 47 -10.54 -13.98 12.79
C ARG A 47 -11.88 -14.63 12.42
N ASN A 48 -12.85 -14.58 13.32
CA ASN A 48 -14.19 -15.15 13.15
C ASN A 48 -15.08 -14.25 12.28
N TRP A 49 -14.56 -13.82 11.13
CA TRP A 49 -15.23 -12.94 10.19
C TRP A 49 -15.61 -13.68 8.90
N PRO A 50 -16.77 -13.37 8.30
CA PRO A 50 -17.11 -13.89 6.99
C PRO A 50 -16.03 -13.56 5.93
N PRO A 51 -15.87 -14.40 4.89
CA PRO A 51 -14.78 -14.26 3.92
C PRO A 51 -14.64 -12.86 3.30
N LYS A 52 -15.74 -12.16 3.03
CA LYS A 52 -15.71 -10.79 2.45
C LYS A 52 -15.13 -9.75 3.41
N VAL A 53 -15.33 -9.91 4.72
CA VAL A 53 -14.78 -9.02 5.74
C VAL A 53 -13.31 -9.34 5.97
N GLN A 54 -12.98 -10.64 6.04
CA GLN A 54 -11.59 -11.08 6.13
C GLN A 54 -10.76 -10.63 4.91
N ALA A 55 -11.35 -10.65 3.71
CA ALA A 55 -10.70 -10.12 2.51
C ALA A 55 -10.37 -8.63 2.64
N ALA A 56 -11.31 -7.80 3.10
CA ALA A 56 -11.05 -6.38 3.36
C ALA A 56 -10.01 -6.16 4.47
N ALA A 57 -10.03 -6.97 5.53
CA ALA A 57 -9.07 -6.90 6.63
C ALA A 57 -7.65 -7.20 6.15
N ASN A 58 -7.50 -8.24 5.33
CA ASN A 58 -6.22 -8.59 4.74
C ASN A 58 -5.74 -7.54 3.73
N ALA A 59 -6.64 -6.99 2.91
CA ALA A 59 -6.30 -5.92 1.96
C ALA A 59 -5.79 -4.66 2.66
N PHE A 60 -6.43 -4.28 3.78
CA PHE A 60 -5.99 -3.19 4.65
C PHE A 60 -4.63 -3.48 5.28
N SER A 61 -4.47 -4.66 5.89
CA SER A 61 -3.20 -5.08 6.52
C SER A 61 -2.04 -5.07 5.52
N ASN A 62 -2.28 -5.49 4.27
CA ASN A 62 -1.27 -5.51 3.22
C ASN A 62 -0.77 -4.10 2.81
N GLN A 63 -1.47 -3.02 3.18
CA GLN A 63 -0.95 -1.67 2.99
C GLN A 63 0.16 -1.29 3.98
N PHE A 64 0.33 -2.06 5.05
CA PHE A 64 1.38 -1.86 6.07
C PHE A 64 2.53 -2.86 5.96
N GLU A 65 2.60 -3.62 4.86
CA GLU A 65 3.75 -4.49 4.58
C GLU A 65 4.73 -3.73 3.68
N ILE A 66 4.73 -4.04 2.38
CA ILE A 66 5.60 -3.45 1.37
C ILE A 66 5.52 -1.92 1.30
N PRO A 67 4.35 -1.26 1.41
CA PRO A 67 4.29 0.20 1.29
C PRO A 67 5.01 0.95 2.40
N ILE A 68 5.37 0.32 3.53
CA ILE A 68 6.23 0.96 4.54
C ILE A 68 7.59 1.33 3.94
N LEU A 69 8.16 0.47 3.09
CA LEU A 69 9.42 0.76 2.42
C LEU A 69 9.29 1.90 1.41
N PHE A 70 8.12 2.10 0.82
CA PHE A 70 7.85 3.27 -0.03
C PHE A 70 7.76 4.55 0.80
N PHE A 71 7.02 4.52 1.92
CA PHE A 71 6.95 5.65 2.85
C PHE A 71 8.30 6.02 3.47
N ALA A 72 9.21 5.07 3.64
CA ALA A 72 10.59 5.33 4.06
C ALA A 72 11.44 5.93 2.92
N LEU A 73 11.31 5.41 1.70
CA LEU A 73 12.13 5.83 0.57
C LEU A 73 11.88 7.27 0.13
N VAL A 74 10.62 7.70 0.08
CA VAL A 74 10.26 9.05 -0.40
C VAL A 74 10.92 10.19 0.40
N PRO A 75 10.84 10.26 1.74
CA PRO A 75 11.51 11.31 2.49
C PRO A 75 13.04 11.22 2.35
N LEU A 76 13.63 10.02 2.32
CA LEU A 76 15.06 9.84 2.08
C LEU A 76 15.48 10.41 0.72
N ALA A 77 14.72 10.13 -0.35
CA ALA A 77 14.97 10.66 -1.68
C ALA A 77 14.77 12.18 -1.76
N LEU A 78 13.86 12.73 -0.95
CA LEU A 78 13.59 14.16 -0.87
C LEU A 78 14.74 14.90 -0.18
N VAL A 79 15.17 14.47 1.01
CA VAL A 79 16.24 15.16 1.77
C VAL A 79 17.61 15.04 1.09
N THR A 80 17.86 13.92 0.41
CA THR A 80 19.11 13.71 -0.36
C THR A 80 19.06 14.30 -1.77
N ARG A 81 17.94 14.94 -2.15
CA ARG A 81 17.70 15.51 -3.48
C ARG A 81 17.88 14.50 -4.62
N LYS A 82 17.57 13.22 -4.39
CA LYS A 82 17.65 12.13 -5.38
C LYS A 82 16.31 11.77 -6.05
N ALA A 83 15.25 12.53 -5.75
CA ALA A 83 13.92 12.37 -6.36
C ALA A 83 13.79 13.17 -7.68
N ASP A 84 14.12 12.51 -8.80
CA ASP A 84 13.98 13.04 -10.16
C ASP A 84 12.69 12.56 -10.86
N LEU A 85 12.56 12.84 -12.16
CA LEU A 85 11.37 12.44 -12.93
C LEU A 85 11.16 10.92 -12.92
N LEU A 86 12.23 10.15 -13.08
CA LEU A 86 12.18 8.69 -13.05
C LEU A 86 11.62 8.19 -11.71
N PHE A 87 12.09 8.77 -10.59
CA PHE A 87 11.55 8.45 -9.27
C PHE A 87 10.03 8.68 -9.18
N VAL A 88 9.55 9.83 -9.67
CA VAL A 88 8.11 10.16 -9.65
C VAL A 88 7.29 9.20 -10.51
N VAL A 89 7.77 8.85 -11.71
CA VAL A 89 7.10 7.88 -12.59
C VAL A 89 7.00 6.50 -11.91
N LEU A 90 8.10 6.01 -11.35
CA LEU A 90 8.10 4.72 -10.64
C LEU A 90 7.19 4.75 -9.40
N ALA A 91 7.17 5.86 -8.66
CA ALA A 91 6.26 6.05 -7.53
C ALA A 91 4.78 5.95 -7.95
N TRP A 92 4.41 6.56 -9.08
CA TRP A 92 3.06 6.44 -9.65
C TRP A 92 2.72 5.01 -10.07
N ILE A 93 3.64 4.32 -10.74
CA ILE A 93 3.45 2.90 -11.12
C ILE A 93 3.27 2.05 -9.87
N PHE A 94 4.08 2.28 -8.83
CA PHE A 94 3.96 1.59 -7.56
C PHE A 94 2.56 1.77 -6.96
N VAL A 95 2.11 3.01 -6.74
CA VAL A 95 0.80 3.25 -6.09
C VAL A 95 -0.39 2.81 -6.96
N ALA A 96 -0.27 2.85 -8.29
CA ALA A 96 -1.26 2.28 -9.20
C ALA A 96 -1.37 0.76 -9.04
N SER A 97 -0.23 0.06 -8.94
CA SER A 97 -0.23 -1.39 -8.66
C SER A 97 -0.89 -1.72 -7.32
N ARG A 98 -0.68 -0.87 -6.30
CA ARG A 98 -1.30 -1.01 -4.97
C ARG A 98 -2.82 -0.85 -5.03
N ALA A 99 -3.31 0.16 -5.74
CA ALA A 99 -4.73 0.39 -5.93
C ALA A 99 -5.39 -0.77 -6.70
N ALA A 100 -4.76 -1.26 -7.76
CA ALA A 100 -5.25 -2.40 -8.53
C ALA A 100 -5.28 -3.69 -7.68
N HIS A 101 -4.19 -3.98 -6.96
CA HIS A 101 -4.09 -5.12 -6.06
C HIS A 101 -5.19 -5.11 -4.99
N ALA A 102 -5.35 -3.97 -4.30
CA ALA A 102 -6.37 -3.77 -3.28
C ALA A 102 -7.79 -3.96 -3.85
N THR A 103 -8.05 -3.42 -5.03
CA THR A 103 -9.34 -3.57 -5.72
C THR A 103 -9.67 -5.03 -5.98
N VAL A 104 -8.75 -5.80 -6.56
CA VAL A 104 -8.95 -7.25 -6.79
C VAL A 104 -9.19 -7.96 -5.46
N TYR A 105 -8.45 -7.62 -4.42
CA TYR A 105 -8.58 -8.21 -3.10
C TYR A 105 -9.99 -8.05 -2.51
N VAL A 106 -10.57 -6.84 -2.59
CA VAL A 106 -11.86 -6.53 -1.97
C VAL A 106 -13.08 -6.84 -2.84
N THR A 107 -12.87 -7.19 -4.12
CA THR A 107 -13.93 -7.50 -5.10
C THR A 107 -13.98 -9.00 -5.45
N SER A 108 -13.22 -9.44 -6.47
CA SER A 108 -13.23 -10.82 -6.97
C SER A 108 -12.38 -11.77 -6.12
N ASN A 109 -11.40 -11.23 -5.40
CA ASN A 109 -10.38 -11.97 -4.66
C ASN A 109 -9.69 -13.07 -5.51
N HIS A 110 -9.56 -12.85 -6.81
CA HIS A 110 -8.93 -13.82 -7.71
C HIS A 110 -7.41 -13.87 -7.47
N VAL A 111 -6.96 -14.97 -6.86
CA VAL A 111 -5.62 -15.11 -6.27
C VAL A 111 -4.46 -14.90 -7.25
N PRO A 112 -4.46 -15.51 -8.46
CA PRO A 112 -3.38 -15.30 -9.42
C PRO A 112 -3.23 -13.85 -9.88
N THR A 113 -4.34 -13.14 -10.12
CA THR A 113 -4.29 -11.73 -10.55
C THR A 113 -3.80 -10.81 -9.45
N ARG A 114 -4.30 -10.96 -8.21
CA ARG A 114 -3.78 -10.14 -7.09
C ARG A 114 -2.30 -10.44 -6.85
N PHE A 115 -1.86 -11.70 -6.95
CA PHE A 115 -0.44 -12.04 -6.76
C PHE A 115 0.45 -11.38 -7.82
N ARG A 116 0.07 -11.41 -9.10
CA ARG A 116 0.81 -10.72 -10.17
C ARG A 116 0.90 -9.21 -9.95
N LEU A 117 -0.20 -8.56 -9.54
CA LEU A 117 -0.22 -7.13 -9.23
C LEU A 117 0.66 -6.79 -8.02
N TYR A 118 0.64 -7.64 -6.98
CA TYR A 118 1.53 -7.50 -5.83
C TYR A 118 3.00 -7.60 -6.25
N MET A 119 3.36 -8.63 -7.02
CA MET A 119 4.74 -8.83 -7.48
C MET A 119 5.22 -7.71 -8.40
N ALA A 120 4.37 -7.17 -9.26
CA ALA A 120 4.69 -6.00 -10.07
C ALA A 120 5.03 -4.79 -9.19
N GLY A 121 4.23 -4.52 -8.16
CA GLY A 121 4.50 -3.45 -7.19
C GLY A 121 5.80 -3.67 -6.40
N VAL A 122 6.06 -4.89 -5.95
CA VAL A 122 7.32 -5.26 -5.27
C VAL A 122 8.52 -5.03 -6.16
N ALA A 123 8.46 -5.48 -7.42
CA ALA A 123 9.54 -5.29 -8.39
C ALA A 123 9.83 -3.81 -8.63
N VAL A 124 8.79 -2.99 -8.84
CA VAL A 124 8.93 -1.54 -9.02
C VAL A 124 9.57 -0.89 -7.80
N LEU A 125 9.11 -1.21 -6.59
CA LEU A 125 9.69 -0.65 -5.37
C LEU A 125 11.14 -1.11 -5.16
N GLY A 126 11.45 -2.36 -5.47
CA GLY A 126 12.82 -2.89 -5.43
C GLY A 126 13.74 -2.14 -6.40
N ILE A 127 13.28 -1.86 -7.62
CA ILE A 127 14.00 -1.04 -8.60
C ILE A 127 14.23 0.37 -8.06
N MET A 128 13.21 1.00 -7.46
CA MET A 128 13.36 2.33 -6.86
C MET A 128 14.44 2.35 -5.77
N TRP A 129 14.46 1.36 -4.89
CA TRP A 129 15.49 1.22 -3.85
C TRP A 129 16.87 0.97 -4.43
N LEU A 130 16.99 0.12 -5.45
CA LEU A 130 18.27 -0.15 -6.12
C LEU A 130 18.83 1.13 -6.76
N ILE A 131 18.00 1.86 -7.50
CA ILE A 131 18.39 3.14 -8.11
C ILE A 131 18.82 4.13 -7.03
N PHE A 132 18.05 4.23 -5.94
CA PHE A 132 18.39 5.11 -4.83
C PHE A 132 19.73 4.73 -4.19
N ALA A 133 19.95 3.46 -3.88
CA ALA A 133 21.19 2.96 -3.31
C ALA A 133 22.40 3.25 -4.21
N ILE A 134 22.29 2.97 -5.51
CA ILE A 134 23.34 3.27 -6.50
C ILE A 134 23.64 4.77 -6.50
N ARG A 135 22.62 5.63 -6.53
CA ARG A 135 22.80 7.09 -6.52
C ARG A 135 23.49 7.57 -5.24
N ILE A 136 23.13 7.03 -4.08
CA ILE A 136 23.75 7.42 -2.81
C ILE A 136 25.21 6.97 -2.73
N LEU A 137 25.51 5.73 -3.14
CA LEU A 137 26.85 5.16 -3.03
C LEU A 137 27.84 5.71 -4.07
N LEU A 138 27.38 5.98 -5.30
CA LEU A 138 28.24 6.43 -6.39
C LEU A 138 28.28 7.95 -6.56
N THR A 139 27.26 8.66 -6.06
CA THR A 139 27.24 10.13 -6.05
C THR A 139 26.93 10.63 -4.64
N PRO A 140 27.86 10.44 -3.69
CA PRO A 140 27.69 10.91 -2.33
C PRO A 140 27.40 12.40 -2.33
N LEU A 141 26.58 12.87 -1.38
CA LEU A 141 26.50 14.30 -1.12
C LEU A 141 27.93 14.78 -0.81
N ALA A 142 28.40 15.81 -1.50
CA ALA A 142 29.55 16.57 -1.01
C ALA A 142 29.07 17.21 0.30
N VAL A 143 29.45 16.59 1.42
CA VAL A 143 29.24 17.14 2.76
C VAL A 143 30.19 18.32 2.93
#